data_AF-A0A6P0YIG8-F1
#
_entry.id   AF-A0A6P0YIG8-F1
#
_cell.length_a   1.000
_cell.length_b   1.000
_cell.length_c   1.000
_cell.angle_alpha   90.00
_cell.angle_beta   90.00
_cell.angle_gamma   90.00
#
_symmetry.space_group_name_H-M   'P 1'
#
loop_
_entity.id
_entity.type
_entity.pdbx_description
1 polymer ?
#
loop_
_entity_poly.entity_id
_entity_poly.type
_entity_poly.pdbx_seq_one_letter_code
_entity_poly.pdbx_strand_id
1 'polypeptide(L)'
;MAPTLATQMILMSKREEDINTEEINSSGGENTGDIEVSSDNGEVNTGNIESLGDSEDSGNIDVNAEGDISTGNISSISNNNSGYISVNSQEGSVNTNNIETIAKAGNSGDINIVAIDYISTGNISSIGNNNTGDISVNS
;
A
#
# COMPACT_ATOMS: atom_id res chain seq x y z
N MET A 1 1.28 -8.94 31.68
CA MET A 1 1.62 -8.85 30.25
C MET A 1 0.51 -9.55 29.51
N ALA A 2 -0.32 -8.79 28.80
CA ALA A 2 -1.26 -9.36 27.84
C ALA A 2 -0.44 -9.92 26.65
N PRO A 3 -0.90 -10.99 25.99
CA PRO A 3 -0.20 -11.50 24.81
C PRO A 3 -0.28 -10.46 23.70
N THR A 4 0.87 -10.14 23.10
CA THR A 4 0.93 -9.40 21.83
C THR A 4 0.15 -10.21 20.79
N LEU A 5 -0.94 -9.64 20.26
CA LEU A 5 -1.66 -10.26 19.16
C LEU A 5 -0.69 -10.31 17.97
N ALA A 6 -0.40 -11.50 17.47
CA ALA A 6 0.40 -11.62 16.25
C ALA A 6 -0.38 -10.93 15.12
N THR A 7 0.15 -9.81 14.64
CA THR A 7 -0.41 -9.09 13.53
C THR A 7 -0.30 -9.96 12.27
N GLN A 8 -1.43 -10.27 11.62
CA GLN A 8 -1.43 -11.12 10.43
C GLN A 8 -1.08 -10.30 9.19
N MET A 9 -0.02 -10.68 8.50
CA MET A 9 0.31 -10.21 7.15
C MET A 9 -0.75 -10.75 6.16
N ILE A 10 -1.19 -9.91 5.23
CA ILE A 10 -1.99 -10.33 4.08
C ILE A 10 -1.04 -10.52 2.91
N LEU A 11 -0.91 -11.77 2.44
CA LEU A 11 -0.09 -12.11 1.28
C LEU A 11 -0.96 -12.72 0.19
N MET A 12 -0.98 -12.07 -0.97
CA MET A 12 -1.58 -12.56 -2.20
C MET A 12 -0.50 -12.62 -3.27
N SER A 13 -0.04 -13.83 -3.60
CA SER A 13 0.98 -14.03 -4.63
C SER A 13 0.52 -15.02 -5.67
N LYS A 14 0.64 -14.63 -6.94
CA LYS A 14 0.37 -15.45 -8.12
C LYS A 14 1.56 -15.39 -9.06
N ARG A 15 1.86 -16.52 -9.70
CA ARG A 15 3.06 -16.66 -10.55
C ARG A 15 2.80 -16.39 -12.03
N GLU A 16 1.67 -16.83 -12.55
CA GLU A 16 1.33 -16.74 -13.98
C GLU A 16 -0.09 -16.22 -14.21
N GLU A 17 -0.78 -15.80 -13.14
CA GLU A 17 -2.18 -15.40 -13.20
C GLU A 17 -2.33 -13.98 -12.68
N ASP A 18 -3.29 -13.27 -13.26
CA ASP A 18 -3.74 -11.99 -12.75
C ASP A 18 -4.31 -12.16 -11.34
N ILE A 19 -4.08 -11.15 -10.50
CA ILE A 19 -4.78 -11.00 -9.24
C ILE A 19 -5.97 -10.08 -9.48
N ASN A 20 -7.17 -10.63 -9.36
CA ASN A 20 -8.41 -9.86 -9.41
C ASN A 20 -9.11 -9.99 -8.06
N THR A 21 -9.17 -8.89 -7.31
CA THR A 21 -9.86 -8.85 -6.02
C THR A 21 -10.65 -7.56 -5.88
N GLU A 22 -11.60 -7.55 -4.97
CA GLU A 22 -12.27 -6.33 -4.57
C GLU A 22 -11.35 -5.60 -3.58
N GLU A 23 -11.79 -5.41 -2.35
CA GLU A 23 -11.07 -4.66 -1.33
C GLU A 23 -10.09 -5.55 -0.55
N ILE A 24 -8.92 -5.01 -0.18
CA ILE A 24 -7.95 -5.67 0.69
C ILE A 24 -7.71 -4.79 1.93
N ASN A 25 -8.12 -5.28 3.10
CA ASN A 25 -8.05 -4.51 4.34
C ASN A 25 -7.28 -5.25 5.43
N SER A 26 -6.29 -4.57 6.00
CA SER A 26 -5.56 -4.95 7.20
C SER A 26 -5.86 -3.92 8.29
N SER A 27 -6.63 -4.31 9.31
CA SER A 27 -7.09 -3.39 10.36
C SER A 27 -6.89 -3.99 11.76
N GLY A 28 -6.51 -3.15 12.73
CA GLY A 28 -6.18 -3.61 14.08
C GLY A 28 -6.16 -2.46 15.10
N GLY A 29 -6.46 -2.78 16.37
CA GLY A 29 -6.51 -1.78 17.44
C GLY A 29 -5.14 -1.25 17.88
N GLU A 30 -4.08 -2.04 17.68
CA GLU A 30 -2.68 -1.67 17.95
C GLU A 30 -1.95 -1.52 16.60
N ASN A 31 -1.28 -2.58 16.14
CA ASN A 31 -0.61 -2.63 14.84
C ASN A 31 -1.46 -3.32 13.76
N THR A 32 -1.28 -2.94 12.50
CA THR A 32 -1.78 -3.69 11.34
C THR A 32 -0.69 -4.41 10.59
N GLY A 33 -1.09 -5.46 9.87
CA GLY A 33 -0.16 -6.29 9.13
C GLY A 33 0.12 -5.69 7.78
N ASP A 34 1.31 -6.00 7.26
CA ASP A 34 1.68 -5.65 5.90
C ASP A 34 0.73 -6.31 4.90
N ILE A 35 0.51 -5.62 3.79
CA ILE A 35 -0.25 -6.12 2.64
C ILE A 35 0.72 -6.25 1.48
N GLU A 36 0.90 -7.48 0.99
CA GLU A 36 1.70 -7.77 -0.19
C GLU A 36 0.82 -8.41 -1.26
N VAL A 37 0.76 -7.76 -2.42
CA VAL A 37 0.05 -8.25 -3.61
C VAL A 37 1.05 -8.33 -4.75
N SER A 38 1.35 -9.54 -5.23
CA SER A 38 2.35 -9.77 -6.27
C SER A 38 1.85 -10.71 -7.37
N SER A 39 1.85 -10.25 -8.62
CA SER A 39 1.68 -11.11 -9.79
C SER A 39 2.96 -11.12 -10.64
N ASP A 40 3.68 -12.25 -10.65
CA ASP A 40 5.01 -12.34 -11.28
C ASP A 40 4.99 -12.28 -12.83
N ASN A 41 3.85 -12.59 -13.47
CA ASN A 41 3.71 -12.54 -14.95
C ASN A 41 2.30 -12.08 -15.39
N GLY A 42 1.55 -11.43 -14.50
CA GLY A 42 0.18 -11.00 -14.77
C GLY A 42 -0.08 -9.58 -14.27
N GLU A 43 -1.35 -9.19 -14.34
CA GLU A 43 -1.84 -7.90 -13.87
C GLU A 43 -2.29 -7.97 -12.40
N VAL A 44 -2.37 -6.81 -11.76
CA VAL A 44 -3.04 -6.66 -10.45
C VAL A 44 -4.21 -5.70 -10.60
N ASN A 45 -5.41 -6.22 -10.40
CA ASN A 45 -6.67 -5.48 -10.42
C ASN A 45 -7.34 -5.58 -9.04
N THR A 46 -7.35 -4.48 -8.29
CA THR A 46 -7.96 -4.42 -6.95
C THR A 46 -8.93 -3.24 -6.80
N GLY A 47 -9.83 -3.35 -5.83
CA GLY A 47 -10.48 -2.20 -5.21
C GLY A 47 -9.51 -1.43 -4.32
N ASN A 48 -10.00 -0.89 -3.20
CA ASN A 48 -9.13 -0.20 -2.24
C ASN A 48 -8.19 -1.18 -1.53
N ILE A 49 -7.01 -0.69 -1.16
CA ILE A 49 -6.06 -1.40 -0.32
C ILE A 49 -5.78 -0.54 0.91
N GLU A 50 -6.16 -1.02 2.10
CA GLU A 50 -6.14 -0.22 3.31
C GLU A 50 -5.40 -0.94 4.45
N SER A 51 -4.40 -0.27 5.02
CA SER A 51 -3.73 -0.66 6.25
C SER A 51 -4.02 0.37 7.34
N LEU A 52 -4.91 0.02 8.28
CA LEU A 52 -5.54 0.97 9.22
C LEU A 52 -5.23 0.63 10.69
N GLY A 53 -4.19 1.24 11.25
CA GLY A 53 -3.80 1.12 12.66
C GLY A 53 -4.47 2.18 13.54
N ASP A 54 -5.04 1.78 14.68
CA ASP A 54 -5.75 2.74 15.54
C ASP A 54 -4.83 3.42 16.55
N SER A 55 -4.09 2.66 17.37
CA SER A 55 -3.25 3.22 18.44
C SER A 55 -1.74 3.19 18.18
N GLU A 56 -1.25 2.25 17.37
CA GLU A 56 0.17 2.09 17.06
C GLU A 56 0.44 2.33 15.56
N ASP A 57 1.22 1.46 14.92
CA ASP A 57 1.72 1.64 13.56
C ASP A 57 0.83 0.92 12.53
N SER A 58 0.70 1.48 11.32
CA SER A 58 0.10 0.74 10.20
C SER A 58 1.15 -0.01 9.40
N GLY A 59 0.77 -1.16 8.87
CA GLY A 59 1.60 -1.97 7.98
C GLY A 59 1.87 -1.31 6.63
N ASN A 60 2.91 -1.79 5.99
CA ASN A 60 3.30 -1.42 4.63
C ASN A 60 2.32 -2.00 3.61
N ILE A 61 2.29 -1.38 2.43
CA ILE A 61 1.52 -1.87 1.29
C ILE A 61 2.46 -1.96 0.09
N ASP A 62 2.67 -3.18 -0.39
CA ASP A 62 3.50 -3.49 -1.55
C ASP A 62 2.64 -4.12 -2.65
N VAL A 63 2.53 -3.44 -3.79
CA VAL A 63 1.79 -3.92 -4.97
C VAL A 63 2.76 -4.07 -6.14
N ASN A 64 2.95 -5.30 -6.59
CA ASN A 64 3.88 -5.65 -7.66
C ASN A 64 3.14 -6.41 -8.76
N ALA A 65 3.39 -6.03 -10.01
CA ALA A 65 2.91 -6.76 -11.18
C ALA A 65 3.97 -6.75 -12.28
N GLU A 66 3.99 -7.80 -13.10
CA GLU A 66 4.68 -7.73 -14.38
C GLU A 66 3.92 -6.78 -15.32
N GLY A 67 2.61 -7.01 -15.45
CA GLY A 67 1.72 -6.19 -16.27
C GLY A 67 1.19 -4.96 -15.54
N ASP A 68 0.02 -4.49 -15.98
CA ASP A 68 -0.65 -3.33 -15.42
C ASP A 68 -1.05 -3.53 -13.96
N ILE A 69 -1.02 -2.43 -13.21
CA ILE A 69 -1.62 -2.32 -11.88
C ILE A 69 -2.79 -1.35 -11.95
N SER A 70 -3.99 -1.83 -11.64
CA SER A 70 -5.20 -1.01 -11.49
C SER A 70 -5.77 -1.17 -10.09
N THR A 71 -5.77 -0.11 -9.29
CA THR A 71 -6.30 -0.13 -7.91
C THR A 71 -7.27 1.02 -7.64
N GLY A 72 -8.06 0.87 -6.56
CA GLY A 72 -8.80 1.96 -5.95
C GLY A 72 -7.88 2.94 -5.22
N ASN A 73 -8.26 3.35 -4.01
CA ASN A 73 -7.35 4.09 -3.13
C ASN A 73 -6.36 3.12 -2.48
N ILE A 74 -5.14 3.60 -2.21
CA ILE A 74 -4.15 2.89 -1.40
C ILE A 74 -3.83 3.75 -0.19
N SER A 75 -4.14 3.25 1.00
CA SER A 75 -4.05 4.05 2.24
C SER A 75 -3.35 3.28 3.34
N SER A 76 -2.23 3.82 3.85
CA SER A 76 -1.62 3.37 5.11
C SER A 76 -1.81 4.46 6.15
N ILE A 77 -2.67 4.22 7.14
CA ILE A 77 -3.11 5.23 8.09
C ILE A 77 -2.96 4.72 9.51
N SER A 78 -2.31 5.51 10.36
CA SER A 78 -2.20 5.22 11.78
C SER A 78 -2.18 6.45 12.68
N ASN A 79 -2.25 6.21 13.99
CA ASN A 79 -1.99 7.24 14.96
C ASN A 79 -0.50 7.48 15.18
N ASN A 80 0.32 6.43 15.33
CA ASN A 80 1.76 6.56 15.57
C ASN A 80 2.51 6.74 14.24
N ASN A 81 3.07 5.68 13.63
CA ASN A 81 3.72 5.78 12.32
C ASN A 81 2.90 5.08 11.24
N SER A 82 2.75 5.69 10.07
CA SER A 82 2.14 4.99 8.95
C SER A 82 3.18 4.15 8.23
N GLY A 83 2.74 3.06 7.62
CA GLY A 83 3.58 2.25 6.73
C GLY A 83 3.93 2.96 5.42
N TYR A 84 4.87 2.37 4.70
CA TYR A 84 5.26 2.73 3.35
C TYR A 84 4.25 2.21 2.33
N ILE A 85 4.18 2.88 1.17
CA ILE A 85 3.44 2.38 0.02
C ILE A 85 4.39 2.26 -1.17
N SER A 86 4.51 1.05 -1.74
CA SER A 86 5.23 0.78 -2.98
C SER A 86 4.30 0.20 -4.03
N VAL A 87 4.29 0.79 -5.22
CA VAL A 87 3.51 0.31 -6.37
C VAL A 87 4.45 0.20 -7.56
N ASN A 88 4.66 -1.01 -8.07
CA ASN A 88 5.65 -1.30 -9.09
C ASN A 88 5.08 -2.19 -10.20
N SER A 89 4.84 -1.60 -11.37
CA SER A 89 4.56 -2.31 -12.62
C SER A 89 5.84 -2.42 -13.44
N GLN A 90 6.27 -3.65 -13.74
CA GLN A 90 7.59 -3.91 -14.34
C GLN A 90 7.62 -3.73 -15.86
N GLU A 91 6.51 -4.00 -16.55
CA GLU A 91 6.38 -3.86 -18.01
C GLU A 91 5.14 -3.05 -18.43
N GLY A 92 4.30 -2.62 -17.47
CA GLY A 92 3.03 -1.96 -17.75
C GLY A 92 2.87 -0.58 -17.12
N SER A 93 1.62 -0.24 -16.86
CA SER A 93 1.15 1.03 -16.34
C SER A 93 0.67 0.92 -14.89
N VAL A 94 0.68 2.04 -14.19
CA VAL A 94 0.03 2.15 -12.86
C VAL A 94 -1.17 3.09 -12.97
N ASN A 95 -2.36 2.57 -12.67
CA ASN A 95 -3.63 3.28 -12.62
C ASN A 95 -4.21 3.18 -11.20
N THR A 96 -4.21 4.27 -10.44
CA THR A 96 -4.78 4.28 -9.08
C THR A 96 -5.67 5.50 -8.87
N ASN A 97 -6.53 5.44 -7.85
CA ASN A 97 -7.18 6.65 -7.34
C ASN A 97 -6.19 7.42 -6.46
N ASN A 98 -6.51 7.66 -5.18
CA ASN A 98 -5.59 8.37 -4.30
C ASN A 98 -4.61 7.40 -3.64
N ILE A 99 -3.41 7.88 -3.34
CA ILE A 99 -2.41 7.16 -2.54
C ILE A 99 -2.02 8.02 -1.34
N GLU A 100 -2.17 7.49 -0.14
CA GLU A 100 -1.91 8.26 1.07
C GLU A 100 -1.23 7.46 2.19
N THR A 101 -0.25 8.10 2.82
CA THR A 101 0.37 7.67 4.06
C THR A 101 0.08 8.72 5.13
N ILE A 102 -0.66 8.37 6.18
CA ILE A 102 -1.12 9.32 7.21
C ILE A 102 -0.75 8.85 8.61
N ALA A 103 0.03 9.66 9.32
CA ALA A 103 0.40 9.47 10.71
C ALA A 103 -0.07 10.66 11.57
N LYS A 104 -1.08 10.44 12.42
CA LYS A 104 -1.72 11.53 13.19
C LYS A 104 -0.82 12.16 14.25
N ALA A 105 0.10 11.39 14.84
CA ALA A 105 0.98 11.82 15.92
C ALA A 105 2.47 11.48 15.69
N GLY A 106 2.79 10.60 14.74
CA GLY A 106 4.17 10.21 14.41
C GLY A 106 4.58 10.58 12.99
N ASN A 107 5.36 9.68 12.37
CA ASN A 107 5.96 9.89 11.06
C ASN A 107 5.14 9.19 9.99
N SER A 108 4.95 9.88 8.87
CA SER A 108 4.34 9.26 7.69
C SER A 108 5.40 8.52 6.87
N GLY A 109 4.98 7.42 6.26
CA GLY A 109 5.80 6.61 5.37
C GLY A 109 5.95 7.22 3.98
N ASP A 110 7.00 6.82 3.30
CA ASP A 110 7.27 7.15 1.90
C ASP A 110 6.25 6.50 0.96
N ILE A 111 6.08 7.12 -0.20
CA ILE A 111 5.30 6.61 -1.31
C ILE A 111 6.22 6.49 -2.53
N ASN A 112 6.36 5.27 -3.06
CA ASN A 112 7.13 5.01 -4.27
C ASN A 112 6.25 4.37 -5.34
N ILE A 113 6.21 4.98 -6.53
CA ILE A 113 5.43 4.50 -7.67
C ILE A 113 6.36 4.40 -8.87
N VAL A 114 6.42 3.20 -9.44
CA VAL A 114 7.21 2.90 -10.64
C VAL A 114 6.33 2.18 -11.66
N ALA A 115 6.40 2.65 -12.90
CA ALA A 115 5.83 1.99 -14.07
C ALA A 115 6.81 2.13 -15.24
N ILE A 116 6.66 1.33 -16.30
CA ILE A 116 7.44 1.53 -17.53
C ILE A 116 6.68 2.37 -18.55
N ASP A 117 5.36 2.21 -18.62
CA ASP A 117 4.56 2.88 -19.64
C ASP A 117 4.09 4.26 -19.18
N TYR A 118 3.14 4.31 -18.24
CA TYR A 118 2.67 5.56 -17.66
C TYR A 118 2.13 5.35 -16.24
N ILE A 119 2.03 6.48 -15.53
CA ILE A 119 1.44 6.55 -14.20
C ILE A 119 0.25 7.51 -14.25
N SER A 120 -0.93 7.01 -13.87
CA SER A 120 -2.15 7.78 -13.71
C SER A 120 -2.68 7.60 -12.29
N THR A 121 -2.53 8.64 -11.48
CA THR A 121 -3.03 8.66 -10.09
C THR A 121 -3.92 9.87 -9.86
N GLY A 122 -4.76 9.77 -8.83
CA GLY A 122 -5.34 10.92 -8.14
C GLY A 122 -4.30 11.65 -7.29
N ASN A 123 -4.71 12.10 -6.11
CA ASN A 123 -3.82 12.76 -5.17
C ASN A 123 -2.82 11.76 -4.56
N ILE A 124 -1.58 12.20 -4.41
CA ILE A 124 -0.54 11.48 -3.66
C ILE A 124 -0.17 12.31 -2.45
N SER A 125 -0.31 11.76 -1.24
CA SER A 125 -0.14 12.53 0.00
C SER A 125 0.62 11.75 1.06
N SER A 126 1.72 12.32 1.54
CA SER A 126 2.39 11.86 2.76
C SER A 126 2.23 12.91 3.85
N ILE A 127 1.50 12.56 4.91
CA ILE A 127 1.08 13.47 5.98
C ILE A 127 1.46 12.88 7.33
N GLY A 128 2.53 13.40 7.93
CA GLY A 128 2.91 13.06 9.31
C GLY A 128 2.94 14.28 10.20
N ASN A 129 2.60 14.10 11.48
CA ASN A 129 2.65 15.16 12.48
C ASN A 129 4.10 15.54 12.84
N ASN A 130 4.98 14.54 12.91
CA ASN A 130 6.39 14.75 13.22
C ASN A 130 7.22 14.95 11.95
N ASN A 131 7.13 14.00 11.01
CA ASN A 131 7.81 14.05 9.72
C ASN A 131 6.92 13.49 8.62
N THR A 132 7.02 14.06 7.43
CA THR A 132 6.47 13.50 6.19
C THR A 132 7.47 12.51 5.58
N GLY A 133 6.95 11.55 4.82
CA GLY A 133 7.74 10.71 3.93
C GLY A 133 7.99 11.37 2.58
N ASP A 134 8.93 10.81 1.84
CA ASP A 134 9.24 11.20 0.47
C ASP A 134 8.21 10.61 -0.50
N ILE A 135 7.96 11.34 -1.60
CA ILE A 135 7.10 10.88 -2.68
C ILE A 135 7.95 10.77 -3.94
N SER A 136 8.07 9.55 -4.48
CA SER A 136 8.80 9.25 -5.71
C SER A 136 7.85 8.65 -6.75
N VAL A 137 7.84 9.23 -7.95
CA VAL A 137 6.99 8.80 -9.07
C VAL A 137 7.83 8.75 -10.33
N ASN A 138 8.01 7.56 -10.89
CA ASN A 138 8.89 7.32 -12.04
C ASN A 138 8.19 6.44 -13.08
N SER A 139 7.95 6.99 -14.26
CA SER A 139 7.53 6.28 -15.46
C SER A 139 8.64 6.33 -16.51
#